data_AF-A0A6J5VQP3-F1
#
_entry.id   AF-A0A6J5VQP3-F1
#
_cell.length_a   1.000
_cell.length_b   1.000
_cell.length_c   1.000
_cell.angle_alpha   90.00
_cell.angle_beta   90.00
_cell.angle_gamma   90.00
#
_symmetry.space_group_name_H-M   'P 1'
#
loop_
_entity.id
_entity.type
_entity.pdbx_description
1 polymer ?
#
loop_
_entity_poly.entity_id
_entity_poly.type
_entity_poly.pdbx_seq_one_letter_code
_entity_poly.pdbx_strand_id
1 'polypeptide(L)'
;MGQRGTLWWHAHIFWLRATVYGAIVILPKQGTGFPFLQPYKEANIVLGEWWNNDVEEVVKQGNKLGLPPNMSDAHTINGKPGPLFPCSEKHTYALEVEQGKTYLLQIINAALNDELFFAIASHSLTVVEIDAVYTKPFTSQAIQ
;
A
#
# COMPACT_ATOMS: atom_id res chain seq x y z
N MET A 1 -4.04 -24.39 9.19
CA MET A 1 -2.89 -23.49 9.35
C MET A 1 -2.31 -23.21 7.97
N GLY A 2 -2.23 -21.93 7.60
CA GLY A 2 -1.75 -21.44 6.31
C GLY A 2 -2.22 -20.01 6.13
N GLN A 3 -1.32 -19.10 5.76
CA GLN A 3 -1.65 -17.69 5.47
C GLN A 3 -2.54 -17.61 4.23
N ARG A 4 -3.52 -16.69 4.25
CA ARG A 4 -4.44 -16.41 3.13
C ARG A 4 -4.77 -14.93 3.14
N GLY A 5 -4.62 -14.26 2.01
CA GLY A 5 -4.76 -12.82 1.93
C GLY A 5 -3.53 -12.12 1.40
N THR A 6 -3.33 -10.90 1.86
CA THR A 6 -2.33 -9.96 1.38
C THR A 6 -1.11 -9.98 2.29
N LEU A 7 0.04 -10.26 1.72
CA LEU A 7 1.37 -10.02 2.28
C LEU A 7 2.16 -9.14 1.30
N TRP A 8 3.42 -8.91 1.60
CA TRP A 8 4.33 -8.20 0.72
C TRP A 8 5.75 -8.72 0.90
N TRP A 9 6.59 -8.48 -0.12
CA TRP A 9 8.03 -8.69 -0.04
C TRP A 9 8.73 -7.36 -0.20
N HIS A 10 9.93 -7.25 0.36
CA HIS A 10 10.80 -6.10 0.16
C HIS A 10 12.28 -6.49 0.29
N ALA A 11 13.17 -5.67 -0.28
CA ALA A 11 14.60 -5.82 -0.03
C ALA A 11 14.90 -5.67 1.47
N HIS A 12 15.75 -6.54 2.00
CA HIS A 12 16.15 -6.52 3.42
C HIS A 12 17.63 -6.14 3.60
N ILE A 13 18.09 -5.22 2.75
CA ILE A 13 19.44 -4.66 2.78
C ILE A 13 19.35 -3.14 2.62
N PHE A 14 19.91 -2.41 3.58
CA PHE A 14 19.85 -0.95 3.68
C PHE A 14 18.43 -0.40 3.45
N TRP A 15 18.32 0.77 2.83
CA TRP A 15 17.05 1.40 2.46
C TRP A 15 16.59 1.04 1.05
N LEU A 16 17.10 -0.06 0.46
CA LEU A 16 16.68 -0.46 -0.89
C LEU A 16 15.18 -0.80 -0.97
N ARG A 17 14.53 -1.12 0.16
CA ARG A 17 13.06 -1.24 0.22
C ARG A 17 12.32 0.07 -0.08
N ALA A 18 13.00 1.21 -0.23
CA ALA A 18 12.39 2.44 -0.74
C ALA A 18 11.85 2.28 -2.17
N THR A 19 12.41 1.36 -2.94
CA THR A 19 12.05 1.13 -4.35
C THR A 19 11.90 -0.35 -4.71
N VAL A 20 12.45 -1.25 -3.89
CA VAL A 20 12.46 -2.70 -4.13
C VAL A 20 11.48 -3.39 -3.18
N TYR A 21 10.22 -3.47 -3.60
CA TYR A 21 9.13 -4.13 -2.88
C TYR A 21 7.98 -4.55 -3.82
N GLY A 22 7.06 -5.37 -3.33
CA GLY A 22 5.85 -5.73 -4.07
C GLY A 22 4.84 -6.52 -3.25
N ALA A 23 3.62 -6.60 -3.76
CA ALA A 23 2.53 -7.34 -3.14
C ALA A 23 2.67 -8.85 -3.33
N ILE A 24 2.25 -9.61 -2.32
CA ILE A 24 2.04 -11.06 -2.38
C ILE A 24 0.57 -11.31 -2.09
N VAL A 25 -0.16 -11.83 -3.07
CA VAL A 25 -1.59 -12.17 -2.93
C VAL A 25 -1.75 -13.68 -2.83
N ILE A 26 -2.26 -14.15 -1.70
CA ILE A 26 -2.52 -15.57 -1.42
C ILE A 26 -4.01 -15.82 -1.47
N LEU A 27 -4.49 -16.29 -2.61
CA LEU A 27 -5.91 -16.60 -2.81
C LEU A 27 -6.37 -17.78 -1.94
N PRO A 28 -7.69 -17.88 -1.65
CA PRO A 28 -8.28 -19.08 -1.07
C PRO A 28 -7.89 -20.33 -1.86
N LYS A 29 -7.85 -21.49 -1.18
CA LYS A 29 -7.64 -22.77 -1.86
C LYS A 29 -8.71 -22.96 -2.94
N GLN A 30 -8.33 -23.57 -4.05
CA GLN A 30 -9.29 -23.90 -5.11
C GLN A 30 -10.50 -24.66 -4.53
N GLY A 31 -11.70 -24.20 -4.87
CA GLY A 31 -12.96 -24.75 -4.35
C GLY A 31 -13.40 -24.20 -2.98
N THR A 32 -12.58 -23.40 -2.30
CA THR A 32 -13.00 -22.60 -1.14
C THR A 32 -13.15 -21.15 -1.56
N GLY A 33 -14.34 -20.56 -1.33
CA GLY A 33 -14.56 -19.13 -1.55
C GLY A 33 -13.99 -18.27 -0.41
N PHE A 34 -14.12 -16.95 -0.57
CA PHE A 34 -13.90 -16.01 0.53
C PHE A 34 -14.94 -16.23 1.64
N PRO A 35 -14.62 -15.91 2.91
CA PRO A 35 -15.58 -15.94 4.01
C PRO A 35 -16.54 -14.73 3.99
N PHE A 36 -16.43 -13.88 2.97
CA PHE A 36 -17.28 -12.73 2.68
C PHE A 36 -17.80 -12.81 1.24
N LEU A 37 -18.72 -11.92 0.87
CA LEU A 37 -19.28 -11.88 -0.48
C LEU A 37 -18.16 -11.70 -1.51
N GLN A 38 -18.16 -12.56 -2.54
CA GLN A 38 -17.12 -12.53 -3.56
C GLN A 38 -17.05 -11.14 -4.22
N PRO A 39 -15.87 -10.48 -4.24
CA PRO A 39 -15.71 -9.17 -4.85
C PRO A 39 -15.85 -9.28 -6.37
N TYR A 40 -16.28 -8.19 -7.01
CA TYR A 40 -16.33 -8.09 -8.47
C TYR A 40 -14.93 -8.08 -9.07
N LYS A 41 -14.02 -7.29 -8.47
CA LYS A 41 -12.60 -7.21 -8.83
C LYS A 41 -11.77 -6.98 -7.57
N GLU A 42 -10.50 -7.33 -7.67
CA GLU A 42 -9.49 -7.09 -6.65
C GLU A 42 -8.46 -6.10 -7.19
N ALA A 43 -7.93 -5.22 -6.34
CA ALA A 43 -6.90 -4.26 -6.71
C ALA A 43 -5.85 -4.13 -5.61
N ASN A 44 -4.58 -4.12 -5.99
CA ASN A 44 -3.47 -3.88 -5.09
C ASN A 44 -3.24 -2.37 -4.94
N ILE A 45 -3.09 -1.92 -3.69
CA ILE A 45 -2.81 -0.53 -3.34
C ILE A 45 -1.55 -0.54 -2.47
N VAL A 46 -0.41 -0.25 -3.07
CA VAL A 46 0.86 -0.21 -2.36
C VAL A 46 1.22 1.24 -2.06
N LEU A 47 1.19 1.61 -0.78
CA LEU A 47 1.61 2.91 -0.30
C LEU A 47 3.14 2.90 -0.15
N GLY A 48 3.81 3.97 -0.57
CA GLY A 48 5.26 4.08 -0.47
C GLY A 48 5.73 5.52 -0.44
N GLU A 49 7.04 5.70 -0.53
CA GLU A 49 7.71 6.99 -0.45
C GLU A 49 8.68 7.18 -1.62
N TRP A 50 8.93 8.43 -1.99
CA TRP A 50 9.82 8.81 -3.07
C TRP A 50 10.78 9.90 -2.63
N TRP A 51 12.06 9.74 -3.00
CA TRP A 51 13.09 10.76 -2.89
C TRP A 51 13.61 11.11 -4.27
N ASN A 52 13.84 12.39 -4.52
CA ASN A 52 14.49 12.87 -5.74
C ASN A 52 15.99 12.53 -5.75
N ASN A 53 16.59 12.43 -4.56
CA ASN A 53 17.98 11.99 -4.38
C ASN A 53 18.07 10.47 -4.24
N ASP A 54 19.26 9.93 -4.47
CA ASP A 54 19.56 8.54 -4.16
C ASP A 54 19.35 8.28 -2.66
N VAL A 55 18.49 7.32 -2.34
CA VAL A 55 18.09 6.98 -0.98
C VAL A 55 19.29 6.54 -0.15
N GLU A 56 20.28 5.87 -0.74
CA GLU A 56 21.50 5.50 -0.02
C GLU A 56 22.32 6.73 0.36
N GLU A 57 22.37 7.74 -0.50
CA GLU A 57 23.08 8.99 -0.21
C GLU A 57 22.36 9.80 0.88
N VAL A 58 21.03 9.82 0.87
CA VAL A 58 20.22 10.45 1.93
C VAL A 58 20.53 9.81 3.30
N VAL A 59 20.63 8.48 3.35
CA VAL A 59 20.97 7.75 4.58
C VAL A 59 22.43 7.95 4.98
N LYS A 60 23.38 7.89 4.04
CA LYS A 60 24.80 8.12 4.30
C LYS A 60 25.04 9.52 4.86
N GLN A 61 24.36 10.53 4.33
CA GLN A 61 24.45 11.91 4.83
C GLN A 61 23.92 12.02 6.27
N GLY A 62 22.73 11.47 6.55
CA GLY A 62 22.18 11.45 7.91
C GLY A 62 23.13 10.79 8.92
N ASN A 63 23.64 9.61 8.57
CA ASN A 63 24.60 8.88 9.39
C ASN A 63 25.89 9.67 9.65
N LYS A 64 26.43 10.34 8.62
CA LYS A 64 27.67 11.15 8.75
C LYS A 64 27.47 12.36 9.67
N LEU A 65 26.28 12.95 9.66
CA LEU A 65 25.92 14.12 10.46
C LEU A 65 25.38 13.77 11.85
N GLY A 66 25.07 12.49 12.11
CA GLY A 66 24.39 12.05 13.33
C GLY A 66 22.94 12.54 13.42
N LEU A 67 22.30 12.79 12.27
CA LEU A 67 20.94 13.31 12.15
C LEU A 67 20.03 12.28 11.46
N PRO A 68 18.70 12.34 11.67
CA PRO A 68 17.78 11.52 10.90
C PRO A 68 17.91 11.81 9.39
N PRO A 69 17.72 10.81 8.52
CA PRO A 69 17.63 11.02 7.08
C PRO A 69 16.52 12.02 6.73
N ASN A 70 16.68 12.73 5.61
CA ASN A 70 15.66 13.69 5.15
C ASN A 70 14.32 12.99 4.87
N MET A 71 13.22 13.69 5.13
CA MET A 71 11.87 13.25 4.75
C MET A 71 11.76 13.03 3.24
N SER A 72 10.84 12.16 2.84
CA SER A 72 10.54 11.90 1.43
C SER A 72 9.99 13.16 0.74
N ASP A 73 10.27 13.28 -0.56
CA ASP A 73 9.75 14.35 -1.40
C ASP A 73 8.27 14.13 -1.74
N ALA A 74 7.81 12.87 -1.75
CA ALA A 74 6.41 12.51 -1.97
C ALA A 74 6.05 11.14 -1.39
N HIS A 75 4.82 11.01 -0.88
CA HIS A 75 4.18 9.70 -0.73
C HIS A 75 3.58 9.25 -2.05
N THR A 76 3.49 7.94 -2.26
CA THR A 76 3.02 7.36 -3.52
C THR A 76 1.96 6.29 -3.29
N ILE A 77 1.05 6.16 -4.26
CA ILE A 77 0.15 5.01 -4.41
C ILE A 77 0.58 4.27 -5.69
N ASN A 78 0.96 3.00 -5.55
CA ASN A 78 1.50 2.18 -6.63
C ASN A 78 2.67 2.87 -7.38
N GLY A 79 3.56 3.54 -6.63
CA GLY A 79 4.71 4.25 -7.17
C GLY A 79 4.38 5.57 -7.88
N LYS A 80 3.15 6.07 -7.76
CA LYS A 80 2.69 7.35 -8.34
C LYS A 80 2.39 8.37 -7.24
N PRO A 81 2.99 9.58 -7.26
CA PRO A 81 2.74 10.62 -6.25
C PRO A 81 1.32 11.18 -6.20
N GLY A 82 0.55 11.02 -7.28
CA GLY A 82 -0.79 11.59 -7.41
C GLY A 82 -0.80 13.00 -7.97
N PRO A 83 -1.97 13.67 -7.99
CA PRO A 83 -2.18 14.87 -8.81
C PRO A 83 -1.67 16.17 -8.18
N LEU A 84 -1.27 16.15 -6.91
CA LEU A 84 -0.82 17.35 -6.18
C LEU A 84 0.66 17.69 -6.40
N PHE A 85 1.40 16.82 -7.10
CA PHE A 85 2.82 17.01 -7.37
C PHE A 85 3.05 17.49 -8.82
N PRO A 86 4.12 18.28 -9.06
CA PRO A 86 4.47 18.69 -10.42
C PRO A 86 4.77 17.47 -11.29
N CYS A 87 4.34 17.51 -12.55
CA CYS A 87 4.58 16.47 -13.57
C CYS A 87 3.90 15.10 -13.33
N SER A 88 3.05 14.93 -12.32
CA SER A 88 2.47 13.61 -11.97
C SER A 88 0.96 13.46 -12.22
N GLU A 89 0.22 14.55 -12.50
CA GLU A 89 -1.24 14.51 -12.69
C GLU A 89 -1.68 13.46 -13.72
N LYS A 90 -1.05 13.47 -14.91
CA LYS A 90 -1.31 12.51 -16.01
C LYS A 90 -0.91 11.06 -15.69
N HIS A 91 -0.19 10.85 -14.60
CA HIS A 91 0.36 9.54 -14.20
C HIS A 91 -0.17 9.08 -12.85
N THR A 92 -1.22 9.72 -12.33
CA THR A 92 -1.91 9.28 -11.11
C THR A 92 -2.49 7.89 -11.30
N TYR A 93 -2.34 7.03 -10.31
CA TYR A 93 -2.99 5.72 -10.31
C TYR A 93 -4.52 5.90 -10.28
N ALA A 94 -5.21 5.25 -11.21
CA ALA A 94 -6.66 5.27 -11.29
C ALA A 94 -7.19 3.84 -11.32
N LEU A 95 -8.26 3.58 -10.55
CA LEU A 95 -9.01 2.34 -10.56
C LEU A 95 -10.41 2.63 -11.08
N GLU A 96 -10.78 2.05 -12.22
CA GLU A 96 -12.12 2.17 -12.78
C GLU A 96 -13.11 1.29 -12.00
N VAL A 97 -14.23 1.90 -11.60
CA VAL A 97 -15.27 1.23 -10.81
C VAL A 97 -16.63 1.30 -11.50
N GLU A 98 -17.42 0.24 -11.33
CA GLU A 98 -18.79 0.13 -11.83
C GLU A 98 -19.78 0.33 -10.68
N GLN A 99 -20.85 1.06 -10.95
CA GLN A 99 -21.89 1.32 -9.96
C GLN A 99 -22.51 0.01 -9.46
N GLY A 100 -22.65 -0.11 -8.13
CA GLY A 100 -23.25 -1.27 -7.47
C GLY A 100 -22.33 -2.50 -7.38
N LYS A 101 -21.07 -2.41 -7.80
CA LYS A 101 -20.07 -3.46 -7.63
C LYS A 101 -19.24 -3.25 -6.37
N THR A 102 -18.78 -4.36 -5.79
CA THR A 102 -17.90 -4.39 -4.61
C THR A 102 -16.48 -4.74 -5.04
N TYR A 103 -15.49 -4.04 -4.51
CA TYR A 103 -14.07 -4.23 -4.84
C TYR A 103 -13.30 -4.62 -3.59
N LEU A 104 -12.37 -5.57 -3.71
CA LEU A 104 -11.43 -5.91 -2.64
C LEU A 104 -10.14 -5.12 -2.86
N LEU A 105 -9.83 -4.20 -1.96
CA LEU A 105 -8.59 -3.43 -1.98
C LEU A 105 -7.57 -4.10 -1.06
N GLN A 106 -6.46 -4.54 -1.65
CA GLN A 106 -5.35 -5.20 -0.96
C GLN A 106 -4.29 -4.13 -0.68
N ILE A 107 -4.41 -3.50 0.49
CA ILE A 107 -3.64 -2.32 0.86
C ILE A 107 -2.38 -2.74 1.62
N ILE A 108 -1.23 -2.27 1.18
CA ILE A 108 0.08 -2.54 1.77
C ILE A 108 0.74 -1.19 2.08
N ASN A 109 1.20 -1.02 3.32
CA ASN A 109 2.11 0.07 3.65
C ASN A 109 3.57 -0.38 3.46
N ALA A 110 4.20 0.10 2.38
CA ALA A 110 5.62 -0.09 2.10
C ALA A 110 6.45 1.18 2.35
N ALA A 111 5.88 2.20 3.03
CA ALA A 111 6.63 3.35 3.50
C ALA A 111 7.70 2.92 4.52
N LEU A 112 8.81 3.67 4.58
CA LEU A 112 9.95 3.32 5.40
C LEU A 112 9.72 3.64 6.87
N ASN A 113 9.16 4.81 7.18
CA ASN A 113 9.10 5.31 8.55
C ASN A 113 7.72 5.85 8.96
N ASP A 114 6.75 5.89 8.04
CA ASP A 114 5.46 6.53 8.28
C ASP A 114 4.32 5.51 8.41
N GLU A 115 3.49 5.71 9.44
CA GLU A 115 2.14 5.16 9.51
C GLU A 115 1.20 6.08 8.72
N LEU A 116 0.50 5.52 7.74
CA LEU A 116 -0.27 6.30 6.77
C LEU A 116 -1.77 6.08 6.95
N PHE A 117 -2.52 7.17 7.07
CA PHE A 117 -3.96 7.10 6.97
C PHE A 117 -4.41 6.95 5.51
N PHE A 118 -5.32 6.02 5.26
CA PHE A 118 -5.95 5.81 3.96
C PHE A 118 -7.47 5.92 4.04
N ALA A 119 -8.06 6.69 3.13
CA ALA A 119 -9.50 6.88 2.99
C ALA A 119 -9.88 7.09 1.53
N ILE A 120 -11.13 6.79 1.18
CA ILE A 120 -11.69 7.05 -0.15
C ILE A 120 -12.85 8.02 0.00
N ALA A 121 -12.80 9.13 -0.73
CA ALA A 121 -13.85 10.14 -0.67
C ALA A 121 -15.23 9.53 -0.96
N SER A 122 -16.19 9.81 -0.07
CA SER A 122 -17.57 9.33 -0.17
C SER A 122 -17.75 7.80 -0.20
N HIS A 123 -16.77 7.03 0.26
CA HIS A 123 -16.87 5.58 0.38
C HIS A 123 -16.40 5.11 1.76
N SER A 124 -17.18 4.20 2.36
CA SER A 124 -16.73 3.48 3.55
C SER A 124 -15.94 2.23 3.17
N LEU A 125 -15.03 1.84 4.03
CA LEU A 125 -14.20 0.64 3.89
C LEU A 125 -14.67 -0.40 4.91
N THR A 126 -14.95 -1.62 4.46
CA THR A 126 -15.17 -2.76 5.35
C THR A 126 -13.89 -3.57 5.43
N VAL A 127 -13.26 -3.57 6.60
CA VAL A 127 -12.03 -4.32 6.87
C VAL A 127 -12.40 -5.77 7.13
N VAL A 128 -11.87 -6.69 6.32
CA VAL A 128 -12.16 -8.13 6.38
C VAL A 128 -10.93 -8.98 6.65
N GLU A 129 -9.74 -8.41 6.53
CA GLU A 129 -8.45 -9.10 6.58
C GLU A 129 -7.36 -8.15 7.05
N ILE A 130 -6.44 -8.65 7.90
CA ILE A 130 -5.21 -7.97 8.33
C ILE A 130 -4.10 -9.03 8.39
N ASP A 131 -2.92 -8.75 7.84
CA ASP A 131 -1.74 -9.63 7.84
C ASP A 131 -2.01 -11.07 7.38
N ALA A 132 -2.78 -11.22 6.29
CA ALA A 132 -3.21 -12.50 5.75
C ALA A 132 -3.98 -13.40 6.75
N VAL A 133 -4.73 -12.75 7.64
CA VAL A 133 -5.67 -13.37 8.58
C VAL A 133 -7.01 -12.64 8.52
N TYR A 134 -8.10 -13.40 8.35
CA TYR A 134 -9.43 -12.82 8.37
C TYR A 134 -9.80 -12.27 9.75
N THR A 135 -10.43 -11.11 9.76
CA THR A 135 -10.90 -10.45 10.98
C THR A 135 -12.42 -10.54 11.07
N LYS A 136 -12.97 -10.17 12.23
CA LYS A 136 -14.41 -9.90 12.32
C LYS A 136 -14.68 -8.61 11.54
N PRO A 137 -15.53 -8.62 10.50
CA PRO A 137 -15.72 -7.45 9.66
C PRO A 137 -16.19 -6.23 10.44
N PHE A 138 -15.57 -5.09 10.17
CA PHE A 138 -15.99 -3.79 10.69
C PHE A 138 -15.84 -2.72 9.62
N THR A 139 -16.66 -1.68 9.70
CA THR A 139 -16.67 -0.60 8.72
C THR A 139 -16.03 0.66 9.31
N SER A 140 -15.15 1.29 8.55
CA SER A 140 -14.51 2.56 8.88
C SER A 140 -14.50 3.51 7.69
N GLN A 141 -14.35 4.80 7.96
CA GLN A 141 -14.14 5.82 6.91
C GLN A 141 -12.66 5.96 6.54
N ALA A 142 -11.76 5.60 7.47
CA ALA A 142 -10.32 5.62 7.29
C ALA A 142 -9.66 4.45 8.01
N ILE A 143 -8.52 4.01 7.50
CA ILE A 143 -7.66 2.99 8.11
C ILE A 143 -6.25 3.54 8.28
N GLN A 144 -5.49 2.96 9.21
CA GLN A 144 -4.08 3.27 9.51
C GLN A 144 -3.28 1.97 9.47
#